data_AF-A0A354SKJ2-F1
#
_entry.id   AF-A0A354SKJ2-F1
#
_cell.length_a   1.000
_cell.length_b   1.000
_cell.length_c   1.000
_cell.angle_alpha   90.00
_cell.angle_beta   90.00
_cell.angle_gamma   90.00
#
_symmetry.space_group_name_H-M   'P 1'
#
loop_
_entity.id
_entity.type
_entity.pdbx_description
1 polymer ?
#
loop_
_entity_poly.entity_id
_entity_poly.type
_entity_poly.pdbx_seq_one_letter_code
_entity_poly.pdbx_strand_id
1 'polypeptide(L)' 'MQITRRGFLTMTGAIGGGVALSSLGLNLNPTRGYADELSKMDRIKIAKQVTTICCYCSVGCGLVCSVDKATGKIFNI' A
#
# COMPACT_ATOMS: atom_id res chain seq x y z
N MET A 1 25.48 -29.40 -15.39
CA MET A 1 24.73 -29.70 -14.14
C MET A 1 23.96 -30.99 -14.36
N GLN A 2 24.32 -32.08 -13.66
CA GLN A 2 23.62 -33.36 -13.82
C GLN A 2 22.35 -33.36 -12.97
N ILE A 3 21.22 -33.03 -13.59
CA ILE A 3 19.91 -33.13 -12.94
C ILE A 3 19.54 -34.61 -12.90
N THR A 4 19.59 -35.20 -11.71
CA THR A 4 19.12 -36.58 -11.50
C THR A 4 17.59 -36.60 -11.58
N ARG A 5 16.99 -37.74 -11.95
CA ARG A 5 15.53 -37.88 -12.09
C ARG A 5 14.75 -37.44 -10.84
N ARG A 6 15.36 -37.58 -9.64
CA ARG A 6 14.81 -37.07 -8.38
C ARG A 6 14.88 -35.55 -8.26
N GLY A 7 15.96 -34.92 -8.73
CA GLY A 7 16.11 -33.46 -8.80
C GLY A 7 15.13 -32.79 -9.76
N PHE A 8 14.76 -33.48 -10.85
CA PHE A 8 13.73 -32.97 -11.77
C PHE A 8 12.36 -32.94 -11.09
N LEU A 9 11.97 -34.02 -10.40
CA LEU A 9 10.70 -34.12 -9.66
C LEU A 9 10.60 -33.13 -8.49
N THR A 10 11.69 -32.86 -7.78
CA THR A 10 11.69 -31.83 -6.72
C THR A 10 11.61 -30.42 -7.29
N MET A 11 12.27 -30.12 -8.42
CA MET A 11 12.14 -28.81 -9.08
C MET A 11 10.73 -28.60 -9.64
N THR A 12 10.17 -29.57 -10.34
CA THR A 12 8.80 -29.45 -10.88
C THR A 12 7.74 -29.52 -9.80
N GLY A 13 7.97 -30.26 -8.71
CA GLY A 13 7.09 -30.24 -7.52
C GLY A 13 7.16 -28.92 -6.75
N ALA A 14 8.33 -28.30 -6.62
CA ALA A 14 8.48 -27.00 -5.97
C ALA A 14 7.92 -25.85 -6.83
N ILE A 15 8.17 -25.87 -8.15
CA ILE A 15 7.65 -24.88 -9.08
C ILE A 15 6.14 -25.08 -9.29
N GLY A 16 5.71 -26.31 -9.51
CA GLY A 16 4.30 -26.68 -9.67
C GLY A 16 3.49 -26.46 -8.40
N GLY A 17 4.05 -26.76 -7.23
CA GLY A 17 3.47 -26.44 -5.93
C GLY A 17 3.42 -24.93 -5.66
N GLY A 18 4.49 -24.19 -5.98
CA GLY A 18 4.54 -22.73 -5.82
C GLY A 18 3.55 -22.00 -6.72
N VAL A 19 3.40 -22.44 -7.98
CA VAL A 19 2.42 -21.89 -8.92
C VAL A 19 1.00 -22.34 -8.57
N ALA A 20 0.80 -23.59 -8.16
CA ALA A 20 -0.50 -24.07 -7.69
C ALA A 20 -0.95 -23.28 -6.47
N LEU A 21 -0.11 -23.09 -5.45
CA LEU A 21 -0.41 -22.27 -4.26
C LEU A 21 -0.65 -20.80 -4.59
N SER A 22 -0.01 -20.27 -5.64
CA SER A 22 -0.29 -18.92 -6.17
C SER A 22 -1.64 -18.85 -6.90
N SER A 23 -2.10 -19.96 -7.49
CA SER A 23 -3.37 -20.08 -8.21
C SER A 23 -4.56 -20.53 -7.35
N LEU A 24 -4.30 -21.16 -6.19
CA LEU A 24 -5.29 -21.72 -5.27
C LEU A 24 -5.86 -20.68 -4.29
N GLY A 25 -6.19 -19.49 -4.80
CA GLY A 25 -7.19 -18.64 -4.15
C GLY A 25 -6.72 -17.66 -3.07
N LEU A 26 -5.42 -17.36 -2.95
CA LEU A 26 -5.01 -16.08 -2.33
C LEU A 26 -5.40 -14.96 -3.30
N ASN A 27 -6.67 -14.54 -3.25
CA ASN A 27 -7.14 -13.34 -3.92
C ASN A 27 -6.31 -12.17 -3.37
N LEU A 28 -5.29 -11.76 -4.11
CA LEU A 28 -4.47 -10.58 -3.82
C LEU A 28 -5.19 -9.27 -4.21
N ASN A 29 -6.45 -9.36 -4.65
CA ASN A 29 -7.29 -8.21 -4.94
C ASN A 29 -7.57 -7.35 -3.68
N PRO A 30 -8.05 -7.93 -2.56
CA PRO A 30 -8.16 -7.20 -1.30
C PRO A 30 -6.82 -6.71 -0.75
N THR A 31 -5.71 -7.42 -0.95
CA THR A 31 -4.39 -6.96 -0.49
C THR A 31 -3.82 -5.83 -1.34
N ARG A 32 -4.16 -5.77 -2.64
CA ARG A 32 -3.86 -4.62 -3.51
C ARG A 32 -4.63 -3.38 -3.09
N GLY A 33 -5.92 -3.50 -2.77
CA GLY A 33 -6.71 -2.41 -2.19
C GLY A 33 -6.13 -1.91 -0.87
N TYR A 34 -5.72 -2.84 0.01
CA TYR A 34 -5.06 -2.50 1.28
C TYR A 34 -3.69 -1.83 1.09
N ALA A 35 -2.90 -2.26 0.09
CA ALA A 35 -1.62 -1.61 -0.24
C ALA A 35 -1.80 -0.21 -0.85
N ASP A 36 -2.84 -0.01 -1.67
CA ASP A 36 -3.20 1.31 -2.19
C ASP A 36 -3.70 2.24 -1.07
N GLU A 37 -4.46 1.73 -0.09
CA GLU A 37 -4.84 2.50 1.12
C GLU A 37 -3.64 2.78 2.04
N LEU A 38 -2.70 1.84 2.13
CA LEU A 38 -1.42 2.03 2.83
C LEU A 38 -0.72 3.28 2.31
N SER A 39 -0.73 3.50 0.98
CA SER A 39 -0.10 4.69 0.38
C SER A 39 -0.69 6.00 0.91
N LYS A 40 -2.00 6.06 1.16
CA LYS A 40 -2.71 7.28 1.58
C LYS A 40 -2.54 7.52 3.07
N MET A 41 -2.68 6.47 3.88
CA MET A 41 -2.45 6.55 5.32
C MET A 41 -0.98 6.84 5.64
N ASP A 42 -0.03 6.23 4.92
CA ASP A 42 1.39 6.47 5.14
C ASP A 42 1.80 7.88 4.70
N ARG A 43 1.19 8.42 3.63
CA ARG A 43 1.33 9.84 3.26
C ARG A 43 0.89 10.77 4.37
N ILE A 44 -0.20 10.47 5.08
CA ILE A 44 -0.66 11.27 6.23
C ILE A 44 0.31 11.16 7.41
N LYS A 45 0.87 9.98 7.68
CA LYS A 45 1.85 9.77 8.77
C LYS A 45 3.14 10.56 8.55
N ILE A 46 3.63 10.64 7.32
CA ILE A 46 4.87 11.39 7.00
C ILE A 46 4.62 12.88 6.78
N ALA A 47 3.38 13.29 6.49
CA ALA A 47 3.01 14.68 6.23
C ALA A 47 3.27 15.59 7.43
N LYS A 48 3.53 16.87 7.14
CA LYS A 48 3.53 17.93 8.15
C LYS A 48 2.09 18.35 8.40
N GLN A 49 1.61 18.19 9.64
CA GLN A 49 0.28 18.65 10.05
C GLN A 49 0.36 20.12 10.47
N VAL A 50 -0.55 20.95 9.95
CA VAL A 50 -0.66 22.37 10.26
C VAL A 50 -2.13 22.69 10.55
N THR A 51 -2.41 23.41 11.61
CA THR A 51 -3.75 23.87 11.91
C THR A 51 -4.05 25.20 11.23
N THR A 52 -5.26 25.34 10.70
CA THR A 52 -5.77 26.61 10.14
C THR A 52 -7.24 26.80 10.52
N ILE A 53 -7.80 27.95 10.19
CA ILE A 53 -9.20 28.28 10.44
C ILE A 53 -9.92 28.35 9.09
N CYS A 54 -11.11 27.78 9.03
CA CYS A 54 -11.99 27.86 7.87
C CYS A 54 -12.39 29.31 7.57
N CYS A 55 -12.09 29.78 6.37
CA CYS A 55 -12.29 31.18 5.96
C CYS A 55 -13.67 31.47 5.35
N TYR A 56 -14.64 30.55 5.48
CA TYR A 56 -15.95 30.72 4.82
C TYR A 56 -16.93 31.55 5.65
N CYS A 57 -17.40 31.01 6.77
CA CYS A 57 -18.36 31.69 7.63
C CYS A 57 -17.71 32.11 8.95
N SER A 58 -18.42 32.95 9.72
CA SER A 58 -17.98 33.47 11.02
C SER A 58 -17.90 32.42 12.13
N VAL A 59 -18.21 31.16 11.84
CA VAL A 59 -18.06 30.05 12.80
C VAL A 59 -16.58 29.75 13.08
N GLY A 60 -15.70 29.93 12.08
CA GLY A 60 -14.26 29.73 12.25
C GLY A 60 -13.86 28.30 12.64
N CYS A 61 -14.36 27.30 11.92
CA CYS A 61 -14.01 25.89 12.19
C CYS A 61 -12.48 25.68 12.15
N GLY A 62 -11.94 24.99 13.14
CA GLY A 62 -10.54 24.55 13.13
C GLY A 62 -10.33 23.41 12.14
N LEU A 63 -9.34 23.54 11.27
CA LEU A 63 -8.97 22.59 10.22
C LEU A 63 -7.56 22.07 10.47
N VAL A 64 -7.29 20.83 10.06
CA VAL A 64 -5.97 20.20 10.18
C VAL A 64 -5.47 19.84 8.78
N CYS A 65 -4.65 20.71 8.21
CA CYS A 65 -4.09 20.53 6.88
C CYS A 65 -2.89 19.58 6.93
N SER A 66 -2.92 18.53 6.11
CA SER A 66 -1.76 17.67 5.85
C SER A 66 -0.99 18.19 4.64
N VAL A 67 0.26 18.59 4.88
CA VAL A 67 1.18 19.10 3.85
C VAL A 67 2.20 18.02 3.50
N ASP A 68 2.36 17.75 2.22
CA ASP A 68 3.42 16.88 1.73
C ASP A 68 4.79 17.55 1.93
N LYS A 69 5.72 16.87 2.60
CA LYS A 69 7.07 17.39 2.89
C LYS A 69 7.93 17.54 1.65
N ALA A 70 7.70 16.72 0.61
CA ALA A 70 8.51 16.76 -0.60
C ALA A 70 8.09 17.90 -1.53
N THR A 71 6.78 18.06 -1.75
CA THR A 71 6.25 19.06 -2.70
C THR A 71 5.82 20.37 -2.04
N GLY A 72 5.64 20.40 -0.72
CA GLY A 72 5.11 21.55 0.02
C GLY A 72 3.62 21.82 -0.23
N LYS A 73 2.93 20.92 -0.94
CA LYS A 73 1.50 21.10 -1.28
C LYS A 73 0.60 20.48 -0.23
N ILE A 74 -0.55 21.10 -0.01
CA ILE A 74 -1.63 20.54 0.79
C ILE A 74 -2.34 19.48 -0.04
N PHE A 75 -2.53 18.29 0.52
CA PHE A 75 -3.27 17.21 -0.13
C PHE A 75 -4.49 16.73 0.68
N ASN A 76 -4.64 17.19 1.93
CA ASN A 76 -5.77 16.89 2.80
C ASN A 76 -6.01 18.04 3.80
N ILE A 77 -7.27 18.31 4.17
CA ILE A 77 -7.73 19.38 5.09
C ILE A 77 -8.85 18.84 5.99
#